data_AF-A0A838MXT6-F1
#
_entry.id   AF-A0A838MXT6-F1
#
_cell.length_a   1.000
_cell.length_b   1.000
_cell.length_c   1.000
_cell.angle_alpha   90.00
_cell.angle_beta   90.00
_cell.angle_gamma   90.00
#
_symmetry.space_group_name_H-M   'P 1'
#
loop_
_entity.id
_entity.type
_entity.pdbx_description
1 polymer ?
#
loop_
_entity_poly.entity_id
_entity_poly.type
_entity_poly.pdbx_seq_one_letter_code
_entity_poly.pdbx_strand_id
1 'polypeptide(L)'
;MSYLFIIVLILLAATAYSIYRSQRAVFPAEPEQLPATMNPPRLFDEQQAIANDSLDPAEMREHESNEQRASLLSRAAAGDLSTLIEAQQADDRELYRETLRTLVEQGVESDDDLRALARYIAQSSDLRADESLVVAYAALWRQSPDREMMTVLLRLAALSDDAAAFQKTVDEIVNEWQVGRIANLTAANLRSLIESEYWVLSSAARRAGGDSYLLKLRFANLRMAARRQSKAKRKTA
;
A
#
# COMPACT_ATOMS: atom_id res chain seq x y z
N MET A 1 -38.15 -1.09 -10.07
CA MET A 1 -38.11 0.32 -10.56
C MET A 1 -36.75 0.96 -10.30
N SER A 2 -36.14 0.82 -9.11
CA SER A 2 -34.87 1.52 -8.75
C SER A 2 -33.62 1.05 -9.52
N TYR A 3 -33.52 -0.23 -9.88
CA TYR A 3 -32.35 -0.76 -10.61
C TYR A 3 -32.24 -0.28 -12.05
N LEU A 4 -33.36 0.04 -12.71
CA LEU A 4 -33.36 0.63 -14.05
C LEU A 4 -32.73 2.03 -14.05
N PHE A 5 -32.97 2.83 -13.01
CA PHE A 5 -32.35 4.15 -12.87
C PHE A 5 -30.84 4.07 -12.69
N ILE A 6 -30.35 3.10 -11.91
CA ILE A 6 -28.90 2.92 -11.67
C ILE A 6 -28.19 2.52 -12.97
N ILE A 7 -28.76 1.60 -13.74
CA ILE A 7 -28.15 1.14 -15.02
C ILE A 7 -28.12 2.27 -16.04
N VAL A 8 -29.20 3.07 -16.15
CA VAL A 8 -29.24 4.23 -17.06
C VAL A 8 -28.24 5.29 -16.65
N LEU A 9 -28.04 5.52 -15.35
CA LEU A 9 -27.07 6.49 -14.83
C LEU A 9 -25.62 6.07 -15.12
N ILE A 10 -25.30 4.77 -14.99
CA ILE A 10 -23.97 4.23 -15.32
C ILE A 10 -23.70 4.34 -16.83
N LEU A 11 -24.70 4.04 -17.68
CA LEU A 11 -24.56 4.18 -19.13
C LEU A 11 -24.35 5.63 -19.56
N LEU A 12 -25.01 6.60 -18.92
CA LEU A 12 -24.81 8.03 -19.14
C LEU A 12 -23.40 8.50 -18.71
N ALA A 13 -22.90 7.99 -17.59
CA ALA A 13 -21.55 8.32 -17.13
C ALA A 13 -20.47 7.77 -18.08
N ALA A 14 -20.65 6.55 -18.58
CA ALA A 14 -19.72 5.93 -19.51
C ALA A 14 -19.67 6.64 -20.88
N THR A 15 -20.82 7.09 -21.41
CA THR A 15 -20.87 7.85 -22.66
C THR A 15 -20.26 9.24 -22.51
N ALA A 16 -20.54 9.94 -21.40
CA ALA A 16 -19.93 11.24 -21.10
C ALA A 16 -18.40 11.14 -20.96
N TYR A 17 -17.91 10.10 -20.28
CA TYR A 17 -16.47 9.86 -20.11
C TYR A 17 -15.77 9.58 -21.44
N SER A 18 -16.41 8.82 -22.34
CA SER A 18 -15.86 8.51 -23.67
C SER A 18 -15.73 9.76 -24.55
N ILE A 19 -16.72 10.67 -24.52
CA ILE A 19 -16.69 11.94 -25.25
C ILE A 19 -15.62 12.88 -24.67
N TYR A 20 -15.51 12.94 -23.34
CA TYR A 20 -14.48 13.77 -22.68
C TYR A 20 -13.06 13.34 -23.05
N ARG A 21 -12.82 12.03 -23.17
CA ARG A 21 -11.51 11.51 -23.58
C ARG A 21 -11.19 11.81 -25.05
N SER A 22 -12.19 11.80 -25.94
CA SER A 22 -11.94 12.07 -27.37
C SER A 22 -11.72 13.57 -27.66
N GLN A 23 -12.32 14.47 -26.87
CA GLN A 23 -12.12 15.91 -27.02
C GLN A 23 -10.70 16.37 -26.63
N ARG A 24 -9.97 15.60 -25.80
CA ARG A 24 -8.55 15.87 -25.52
C ARG A 24 -7.61 15.61 -26.72
N ALA A 25 -8.08 15.00 -27.79
CA ALA A 25 -7.24 14.58 -28.91
C ALA A 25 -7.26 15.52 -30.15
N VAL A 26 -7.96 16.67 -30.14
CA VAL A 26 -8.15 17.47 -31.39
C VAL A 26 -8.07 19.00 -31.17
N PHE A 27 -6.84 19.54 -31.29
CA PHE A 27 -6.37 20.80 -31.97
C PHE A 27 -6.80 22.22 -31.48
N PRO A 28 -5.92 23.28 -31.60
CA PRO A 28 -5.53 23.86 -32.90
C PRO A 28 -4.06 24.33 -33.11
N ALA A 29 -3.65 24.25 -34.39
CA ALA A 29 -2.82 25.14 -35.22
C ALA A 29 -1.71 26.05 -34.60
N GLU A 30 -0.49 25.77 -35.07
CA GLU A 30 0.60 26.65 -35.57
C GLU A 30 0.94 27.99 -34.92
N PRO A 31 2.25 28.28 -34.84
CA PRO A 31 2.77 29.22 -35.83
C PRO A 31 3.82 28.59 -36.74
N GLU A 32 3.57 28.72 -38.03
CA GLU A 32 4.50 28.76 -39.14
C GLU A 32 5.88 29.28 -38.68
N GLN A 33 6.79 28.35 -38.38
CA GLN A 33 8.18 28.69 -38.11
C GLN A 33 8.82 29.07 -39.44
N LEU A 34 9.24 30.33 -39.53
CA LEU A 34 10.13 30.84 -40.57
C LEU A 34 11.25 29.82 -40.82
N PRO A 35 11.63 29.55 -42.08
CA PRO A 35 12.69 28.59 -42.37
C PRO A 35 13.93 28.97 -41.59
N ALA A 36 14.46 27.99 -40.85
CA ALA A 36 15.69 28.12 -40.09
C ALA A 36 16.73 28.82 -40.96
N THR A 37 17.29 29.92 -40.45
CA THR A 37 18.41 30.61 -41.07
C THR A 37 19.46 29.56 -41.40
N MET A 38 19.69 29.32 -42.69
CA MET A 38 20.78 28.47 -43.17
C MET A 38 22.09 29.08 -42.68
N ASN A 39 22.58 28.60 -41.55
CA ASN A 39 23.99 28.76 -41.21
C ASN A 39 24.75 27.89 -42.21
N PRO A 40 25.66 28.47 -43.03
CA PRO A 40 26.47 27.67 -43.93
C PRO A 40 27.28 26.68 -43.08
N PRO A 41 27.32 25.40 -43.47
CA PRO A 41 28.03 24.37 -42.72
C PRO A 41 29.48 24.80 -42.55
N ARG A 42 29.94 24.94 -41.30
CA ARG A 42 31.36 25.12 -41.04
C ARG A 42 32.02 23.75 -41.22
N LEU A 43 33.15 23.75 -41.90
CA LEU A 43 33.95 22.58 -42.29
C LEU A 43 34.46 21.72 -41.11
N PHE A 44 34.06 22.02 -39.88
CA PHE A 44 34.49 21.38 -38.64
C PHE A 44 33.34 21.04 -37.67
N ASP A 45 32.08 21.34 -38.02
CA ASP A 45 30.92 21.01 -37.16
C ASP A 45 30.56 19.51 -37.23
N GLU A 46 31.06 18.80 -38.24
CA GLU A 46 30.83 17.35 -38.43
C GLU A 46 31.46 16.52 -37.30
N GLN A 47 32.47 17.06 -36.59
CA GLN A 47 33.14 16.33 -35.51
C GLN A 47 32.52 16.54 -34.12
N GLN A 48 31.67 17.56 -33.95
CA GLN A 48 30.89 17.76 -32.72
C GLN A 48 29.44 17.27 -32.84
N ALA A 49 28.88 17.21 -34.05
CA ALA A 49 27.57 16.59 -34.27
C ALA A 49 27.59 15.06 -34.06
N ILE A 50 28.71 14.39 -34.38
CA ILE A 50 28.86 12.94 -34.14
C ILE A 50 29.02 12.61 -32.64
N ALA A 51 29.39 13.58 -31.79
CA ALA A 51 29.58 13.35 -30.35
C ALA A 51 28.30 13.56 -29.52
N ASN A 52 27.29 14.27 -30.06
CA ASN A 52 26.08 14.66 -29.33
C ASN A 52 24.78 14.05 -29.86
N ASP A 53 24.82 13.23 -30.93
CA ASP A 53 23.61 12.72 -31.62
C ASP A 53 23.56 11.18 -31.75
N SER A 54 23.96 10.47 -30.69
CA SER A 54 23.62 9.04 -30.57
C SER A 54 23.79 8.55 -29.14
N LEU A 55 23.07 9.14 -28.19
CA LEU A 55 22.59 8.30 -27.08
C LEU A 55 21.60 7.34 -27.71
N ASP A 56 21.82 6.04 -27.54
CA ASP A 56 20.86 5.03 -28.01
C ASP A 56 19.48 5.41 -27.42
N PRO A 57 18.38 5.42 -28.20
CA PRO A 57 17.03 5.57 -27.65
C PRO A 57 16.74 4.65 -26.46
N ALA A 58 17.47 3.53 -26.32
CA ALA A 58 17.46 2.70 -25.12
C ALA A 58 18.11 3.38 -23.89
N GLU A 59 19.28 3.99 -24.05
CA GLU A 59 20.01 4.70 -22.98
C GLU A 59 19.25 5.94 -22.50
N MET A 60 18.59 6.68 -23.40
CA MET A 60 17.74 7.81 -23.01
C MET A 60 16.56 7.38 -22.14
N ARG A 61 15.89 6.27 -22.49
CA ARG A 61 14.77 5.73 -21.68
C ARG A 61 15.23 5.25 -20.32
N GLU A 62 16.42 4.65 -20.25
CA GLU A 62 17.01 4.22 -18.98
C GLU A 62 17.34 5.44 -18.09
N HIS A 63 17.90 6.49 -18.67
CA HIS A 63 18.19 7.73 -17.94
C HIS A 63 16.91 8.39 -17.41
N GLU A 64 15.88 8.55 -18.25
CA GLU A 64 14.59 9.11 -17.83
C GLU A 64 13.93 8.28 -16.72
N SER A 65 13.99 6.95 -16.82
CA SER A 65 13.49 6.04 -15.78
C SER A 65 14.23 6.21 -14.45
N ASN A 66 15.56 6.32 -14.50
CA ASN A 66 16.39 6.53 -13.33
C ASN A 66 16.13 7.89 -12.67
N GLU A 67 15.94 8.94 -13.46
CA GLU A 67 15.56 10.27 -12.95
C GLU A 67 14.19 10.23 -12.26
N GLN A 68 13.21 9.55 -12.86
CA GLN A 68 11.88 9.38 -12.27
C GLN A 68 11.95 8.62 -10.94
N ARG A 69 12.71 7.53 -10.88
CA ARG A 69 12.97 6.77 -9.64
C ARG A 69 13.61 7.64 -8.58
N ALA A 70 14.66 8.39 -8.92
CA ALA A 70 15.35 9.28 -7.98
C ALA A 70 14.41 10.37 -7.43
N SER A 71 13.56 10.95 -8.29
CA SER A 71 12.56 11.95 -7.90
C SER A 71 11.53 11.39 -6.91
N LEU A 72 11.01 10.18 -7.18
CA LEU A 72 10.07 9.48 -6.29
C LEU A 72 10.69 9.20 -4.92
N LEU A 73 11.91 8.66 -4.89
CA LEU A 73 12.60 8.36 -3.63
C LEU A 73 12.95 9.63 -2.84
N SER A 74 13.32 10.72 -3.51
CA SER A 74 13.56 12.00 -2.85
C SER A 74 12.29 12.56 -2.20
N ARG A 75 11.13 12.42 -2.86
CA ARG A 75 9.83 12.83 -2.29
C ARG A 75 9.40 11.92 -1.14
N ALA A 76 9.64 10.61 -1.28
CA ALA A 76 9.39 9.64 -0.21
C ALA A 76 10.23 9.95 1.03
N ALA A 77 11.51 10.31 0.86
CA ALA A 77 12.38 10.76 1.95
C ALA A 77 11.88 12.05 2.62
N ALA A 78 11.09 12.87 1.92
CA ALA A 78 10.42 14.05 2.47
C ALA A 78 9.05 13.72 3.13
N GLY A 79 8.65 12.44 3.21
CA GLY A 79 7.41 12.00 3.83
C GLY A 79 6.18 12.01 2.91
N ASP A 80 6.35 12.18 1.60
CA ASP A 80 5.23 12.22 0.65
C ASP A 80 4.62 10.82 0.41
N LEU A 81 3.51 10.53 1.09
CA LEU A 81 2.80 9.25 0.98
C LEU A 81 2.21 8.97 -0.41
N SER A 82 1.99 10.00 -1.24
CA SER A 82 1.42 9.83 -2.59
C SER A 82 2.36 9.05 -3.52
N THR A 83 3.67 9.08 -3.22
CA THR A 83 4.71 8.33 -3.95
C THR A 83 4.46 6.81 -3.96
N LEU A 84 3.79 6.25 -2.94
CA LEU A 84 3.43 4.83 -2.93
C LEU A 84 2.43 4.47 -4.02
N ILE A 85 1.46 5.34 -4.29
CA ILE A 85 0.47 5.12 -5.34
C ILE A 85 1.16 5.25 -6.71
N GLU A 86 2.01 6.26 -6.88
CA GLU A 86 2.78 6.45 -8.11
C GLU A 86 3.68 5.25 -8.41
N ALA A 87 4.43 4.76 -7.41
CA ALA A 87 5.26 3.57 -7.54
C ALA A 87 4.42 2.31 -7.83
N GLN A 88 3.25 2.16 -7.21
CA GLN A 88 2.34 1.04 -7.48
C GLN A 88 1.75 1.10 -8.90
N GLN A 89 1.51 2.29 -9.44
CA GLN A 89 1.00 2.50 -10.81
C GLN A 89 2.06 2.25 -11.88
N ALA A 90 3.34 2.41 -11.55
CA ALA A 90 4.45 2.06 -12.44
C ALA A 90 4.62 0.55 -12.64
N ASP A 91 3.90 -0.29 -11.86
CA ASP A 91 4.00 -1.76 -11.83
C ASP A 91 5.42 -2.30 -11.55
N ASP A 92 6.30 -1.46 -11.00
CA ASP A 92 7.63 -1.82 -10.54
C ASP A 92 7.59 -2.15 -9.04
N ARG A 93 7.62 -3.46 -8.75
CA ARG A 93 7.57 -3.98 -7.38
C ARG A 93 8.80 -3.62 -6.56
N GLU A 94 9.97 -3.48 -7.19
CA GLU A 94 11.20 -3.12 -6.48
C GLU A 94 11.15 -1.65 -6.09
N LEU A 95 10.76 -0.78 -7.02
CA LEU A 95 10.56 0.64 -6.76
C LEU A 95 9.52 0.88 -5.65
N TYR A 96 8.40 0.16 -5.70
CA TYR A 96 7.38 0.23 -4.65
C TYR A 96 7.95 -0.13 -3.27
N ARG A 97 8.69 -1.25 -3.18
CA ARG A 97 9.29 -1.70 -1.93
C ARG A 97 10.35 -0.75 -1.40
N GLU A 98 11.16 -0.19 -2.28
CA GLU A 98 12.17 0.80 -1.93
C GLU A 98 11.52 2.08 -1.40
N THR A 99 10.53 2.61 -2.11
CA THR A 99 9.74 3.78 -1.70
C THR A 99 9.10 3.56 -0.33
N LEU A 100 8.47 2.40 -0.11
CA LEU A 100 7.87 2.04 1.17
C LEU A 100 8.92 1.96 2.28
N ARG A 101 10.07 1.34 2.02
CA ARG A 101 11.15 1.25 3.00
C ARG A 101 11.67 2.62 3.40
N THR A 102 11.89 3.51 2.43
CA THR A 102 12.30 4.90 2.69
C THR A 102 11.28 5.64 3.56
N LEU A 103 9.98 5.48 3.29
CA LEU A 103 8.92 6.07 4.13
C LEU A 103 8.87 5.48 5.54
N VAL A 104 9.13 4.18 5.69
CA VAL A 104 9.22 3.54 7.02
C VAL A 104 10.43 4.04 7.78
N GLU A 105 11.60 4.11 7.14
CA GLU A 105 12.83 4.61 7.76
C GLU A 105 12.68 6.04 8.25
N GLN A 106 12.05 6.91 7.46
CA GLN A 106 11.71 8.26 7.91
C GLN A 106 10.69 8.19 9.05
N GLY A 107 9.57 7.48 8.87
CA GLY A 107 8.50 7.45 9.85
C GLY A 107 8.91 6.88 11.21
N VAL A 108 9.97 6.08 11.28
CA VAL A 108 10.53 5.62 12.57
C VAL A 108 11.07 6.77 13.41
N GLU A 109 11.45 7.90 12.82
CA GLU A 109 11.86 9.11 13.55
C GLU A 109 10.68 9.83 14.21
N SER A 110 9.44 9.54 13.79
CA SER A 110 8.21 10.21 14.21
C SER A 110 7.03 9.26 14.28
N ASP A 111 6.64 8.87 15.50
CA ASP A 111 5.52 7.94 15.74
C ASP A 111 4.22 8.36 15.03
N ASP A 112 3.99 9.66 14.87
CA ASP A 112 2.81 10.19 14.18
C ASP A 112 2.87 9.94 12.66
N ASP A 113 4.04 10.09 12.05
CA ASP A 113 4.24 9.82 10.62
C ASP A 113 4.14 8.33 10.33
N LEU A 114 4.70 7.47 11.19
CA LEU A 114 4.52 6.02 11.10
C LEU A 114 3.04 5.62 11.22
N ARG A 115 2.28 6.27 12.11
CA ARG A 115 0.82 6.07 12.22
C ARG A 115 0.08 6.55 10.98
N ALA A 116 0.48 7.68 10.40
CA ALA A 116 -0.12 8.20 9.18
C ALA A 116 0.09 7.25 8.01
N LEU A 117 1.33 6.79 7.79
CA LEU A 117 1.71 5.79 6.78
C LEU A 117 0.92 4.48 6.96
N ALA A 118 0.89 3.95 8.18
CA ALA A 118 0.17 2.73 8.51
C ALA A 118 -1.33 2.83 8.18
N ARG A 119 -1.98 3.92 8.58
CA ARG A 119 -3.41 4.17 8.27
C ARG A 119 -3.63 4.33 6.77
N TYR A 120 -2.76 5.04 6.08
CA TYR A 120 -2.85 5.28 4.64
C TYR A 120 -2.85 3.96 3.86
N ILE A 121 -1.92 3.06 4.18
CA ILE A 121 -1.87 1.72 3.56
C ILE A 121 -3.07 0.87 3.98
N ALA A 122 -3.43 0.87 5.27
CA ALA A 122 -4.55 0.07 5.79
C ALA A 122 -5.93 0.45 5.21
N GLN A 123 -6.09 1.69 4.74
CA GLN A 123 -7.31 2.20 4.12
C GLN A 123 -7.34 2.04 2.60
N SER A 124 -6.18 1.79 1.97
CA SER A 124 -6.09 1.55 0.54
C SER A 124 -6.43 0.09 0.21
N SER A 125 -7.12 -0.12 -0.92
CA SER A 125 -7.43 -1.48 -1.42
C SER A 125 -6.27 -2.11 -2.17
N ASP A 126 -5.37 -1.29 -2.70
CA ASP A 126 -4.40 -1.72 -3.72
C ASP A 126 -2.97 -1.76 -3.16
N LEU A 127 -2.70 -1.01 -2.09
CA LEU A 127 -1.38 -0.96 -1.47
C LEU A 127 -1.13 -2.21 -0.61
N ARG A 128 0.10 -2.69 -0.68
CA ARG A 128 0.59 -3.82 0.12
C ARG A 128 1.53 -3.35 1.20
N ALA A 129 1.46 -3.95 2.37
CA ALA A 129 2.43 -3.67 3.42
C ALA A 129 3.72 -4.46 3.15
N ASP A 130 4.80 -4.04 3.78
CA ASP A 130 6.05 -4.81 3.86
C ASP A 130 6.28 -5.26 5.30
N GLU A 131 7.10 -6.30 5.48
CA GLU A 131 7.46 -6.81 6.80
C GLU A 131 8.06 -5.71 7.70
N SER A 132 8.89 -4.84 7.14
CA SER A 132 9.52 -3.73 7.87
C SER A 132 8.51 -2.80 8.54
N LEU A 133 7.44 -2.42 7.81
CA LEU A 133 6.35 -1.60 8.34
C LEU A 133 5.59 -2.33 9.45
N VAL A 134 5.29 -3.61 9.26
CA VAL A 134 4.58 -4.42 10.27
C VAL A 134 5.40 -4.48 11.57
N VAL A 135 6.71 -4.72 11.46
CA VAL A 135 7.62 -4.78 12.61
C VAL A 135 7.73 -3.43 13.32
N ALA A 136 7.92 -2.34 12.58
CA ALA A 136 8.01 -0.99 13.14
C ALA A 136 6.70 -0.60 13.85
N TYR A 137 5.56 -0.83 13.20
CA TYR A 137 4.26 -0.49 13.75
C TYR A 137 3.87 -1.37 14.95
N ALA A 138 4.27 -2.65 14.96
CA ALA A 138 4.12 -3.52 16.12
C ALA A 138 4.94 -3.02 17.31
N ALA A 139 6.16 -2.53 17.08
CA ALA A 139 6.98 -1.95 18.13
C ALA A 139 6.32 -0.71 18.74
N LEU A 140 5.76 0.17 17.92
CA LEU A 140 4.99 1.32 18.39
C LEU A 140 3.75 0.90 19.21
N TRP A 141 2.99 -0.07 18.72
CA TRP A 141 1.79 -0.57 19.41
C TRP A 141 2.10 -1.19 20.78
N ARG A 142 3.22 -1.91 20.94
CA ARG A 142 3.59 -2.52 22.23
C ARG A 142 3.83 -1.51 23.34
N GLN A 143 4.26 -0.29 23.00
CA GLN A 143 4.49 0.78 23.97
C GLN A 143 3.18 1.19 24.64
N SER A 144 2.10 1.33 23.86
CA SER A 144 0.76 1.65 24.34
C SER A 144 -0.29 0.83 23.59
N PRO A 145 -0.59 -0.42 24.02
CA PRO A 145 -1.53 -1.28 23.34
C PRO A 145 -2.94 -0.72 23.37
N ASP A 146 -3.39 -0.16 22.25
CA ASP A 146 -4.77 0.28 22.07
C ASP A 146 -5.47 -0.51 20.96
N ARG A 147 -6.81 -0.42 20.98
CA ARG A 147 -7.68 -1.18 20.09
C ARG A 147 -7.65 -0.66 18.65
N GLU A 148 -7.53 0.65 18.44
CA GLU A 148 -7.51 1.24 17.10
C GLU A 148 -6.22 0.83 16.38
N MET A 149 -5.07 1.02 17.03
CA MET A 149 -3.78 0.57 16.52
C MET A 149 -3.74 -0.94 16.31
N MET A 150 -4.33 -1.74 17.20
CA MET A 150 -4.40 -3.19 17.02
C MET A 150 -5.11 -3.57 15.70
N THR A 151 -6.20 -2.89 15.36
CA THR A 151 -6.92 -3.13 14.10
C THR A 151 -6.07 -2.77 12.89
N VAL A 152 -5.36 -1.64 12.93
CA VAL A 152 -4.43 -1.24 11.86
C VAL A 152 -3.27 -2.24 11.74
N LEU A 153 -2.68 -2.67 12.86
CA LEU A 153 -1.58 -3.62 12.89
C LEU A 153 -1.98 -4.97 12.28
N LEU A 154 -3.16 -5.50 12.62
CA LEU A 154 -3.68 -6.74 12.01
C LEU A 154 -3.91 -6.59 10.51
N ARG A 155 -4.46 -5.44 10.06
CA ARG A 155 -4.66 -5.16 8.64
C ARG A 155 -3.31 -5.12 7.90
N LEU A 156 -2.32 -4.42 8.44
CA LEU A 156 -0.98 -4.35 7.85
C LEU A 156 -0.32 -5.73 7.75
N ALA A 157 -0.39 -6.53 8.82
CA ALA A 157 0.15 -7.87 8.82
C ALA A 157 -0.58 -8.80 7.82
N ALA A 158 -1.86 -8.54 7.52
CA ALA A 158 -2.58 -9.26 6.48
C ALA A 158 -2.18 -8.77 5.07
N LEU A 159 -1.90 -7.47 4.91
CA LEU A 159 -1.49 -6.86 3.65
C LEU A 159 -0.02 -7.12 3.28
N SER A 160 0.81 -7.63 4.20
CA SER A 160 2.19 -8.03 3.90
C SER A 160 2.29 -9.32 3.10
N ASP A 161 1.18 -10.05 2.98
CA ASP A 161 1.09 -11.35 2.31
C ASP A 161 2.09 -12.40 2.85
N ASP A 162 2.56 -12.21 4.09
CA ASP A 162 3.37 -13.17 4.83
C ASP A 162 2.56 -13.78 5.98
N ALA A 163 2.29 -15.08 5.88
CA ALA A 163 1.55 -15.81 6.88
C ALA A 163 2.27 -15.87 8.24
N ALA A 164 3.61 -15.88 8.25
CA ALA A 164 4.40 -15.92 9.46
C ALA A 164 4.31 -14.58 10.21
N ALA A 165 4.48 -13.45 9.50
CA ALA A 165 4.27 -12.12 10.05
C ALA A 165 2.85 -11.94 10.62
N PHE A 166 1.82 -12.39 9.89
CA PHE A 166 0.44 -12.35 10.39
C PHE A 166 0.25 -13.18 11.65
N GLN A 167 0.74 -14.42 11.66
CA GLN A 167 0.62 -15.28 12.84
C GLN A 167 1.34 -14.68 14.06
N LYS A 168 2.57 -14.21 13.89
CA LYS A 168 3.36 -13.57 14.95
C LYS A 168 2.60 -12.39 15.54
N THR A 169 2.02 -11.54 14.68
CA THR A 169 1.19 -10.41 15.08
C THR A 169 -0.03 -10.85 15.90
N VAL A 170 -0.73 -11.90 15.45
CA VAL A 170 -1.87 -12.46 16.19
C VAL A 170 -1.45 -13.00 17.56
N ASP A 171 -0.32 -13.70 17.64
CA ASP A 171 0.21 -14.23 18.89
C ASP A 171 0.55 -13.11 19.88
N GLU A 172 1.21 -12.03 19.42
CA GLU A 172 1.49 -10.83 20.23
C GLU A 172 0.19 -10.20 20.77
N ILE A 173 -0.81 -10.00 19.91
CA ILE A 173 -2.09 -9.39 20.30
C ILE A 173 -2.86 -10.26 21.31
N VAL A 174 -2.90 -11.58 21.08
CA VAL A 174 -3.58 -12.51 22.00
C VAL A 174 -2.90 -12.52 23.37
N ASN A 175 -1.57 -12.45 23.41
CA ASN A 175 -0.83 -12.40 24.68
C ASN A 175 -1.15 -11.10 25.46
N GLU A 176 -1.09 -9.94 24.80
CA GLU A 176 -1.42 -8.64 25.41
C GLU A 176 -2.87 -8.56 25.88
N TRP A 177 -3.80 -9.18 25.14
CA TRP A 177 -5.19 -9.32 25.55
C TRP A 177 -5.35 -10.21 26.79
N GLN A 178 -4.63 -11.35 26.87
CA GLN A 178 -4.72 -12.27 28.00
C GLN A 178 -4.24 -11.66 29.33
N VAL A 179 -3.23 -10.78 29.26
CA VAL A 179 -2.74 -10.04 30.44
C VAL A 179 -3.57 -8.79 30.74
N GLY A 180 -4.61 -8.50 29.94
CA GLY A 180 -5.56 -7.42 30.18
C GLY A 180 -5.05 -6.02 29.81
N ARG A 181 -3.97 -5.91 29.01
CA ARG A 181 -3.45 -4.60 28.56
C ARG A 181 -4.33 -3.94 27.50
N ILE A 182 -5.13 -4.72 26.76
CA ILE A 182 -6.09 -4.21 25.78
C ILE A 182 -7.47 -4.08 26.42
N ALA A 183 -7.83 -2.86 26.82
CA ALA A 183 -9.10 -2.59 27.51
C ALA A 183 -10.33 -2.86 26.62
N ASN A 184 -11.45 -3.24 27.25
CA ASN A 184 -12.77 -3.36 26.63
C ASN A 184 -12.87 -4.33 25.42
N LEU A 185 -11.94 -5.28 25.30
CA LEU A 185 -11.93 -6.26 24.22
C LEU A 185 -12.36 -7.64 24.73
N THR A 186 -13.47 -8.17 24.19
CA THR A 186 -13.91 -9.53 24.49
C THR A 186 -13.19 -10.55 23.61
N ALA A 187 -13.08 -11.80 24.06
CA ALA A 187 -12.52 -12.88 23.23
C ALA A 187 -13.30 -13.07 21.91
N ALA A 188 -14.61 -12.84 21.93
CA ALA A 188 -15.45 -12.94 20.74
C ALA A 188 -15.13 -11.84 19.72
N ASN A 189 -14.96 -10.59 20.19
CA ASN A 189 -14.60 -9.46 19.33
C ASN A 189 -13.20 -9.64 18.73
N LEU A 190 -12.22 -10.03 19.55
CA LEU A 190 -10.86 -10.28 19.10
C LEU A 190 -10.83 -11.38 18.03
N ARG A 191 -11.53 -12.49 18.27
CA ARG A 191 -11.65 -13.57 17.28
C ARG A 191 -12.26 -13.07 15.97
N SER A 192 -13.37 -12.34 16.02
CA SER A 192 -14.04 -11.83 14.83
C SER A 192 -13.14 -10.91 14.01
N LEU A 193 -12.34 -10.10 14.68
CA LEU A 193 -11.38 -9.20 14.02
C LEU A 193 -10.25 -9.97 13.34
N ILE A 194 -9.64 -10.94 14.02
CA ILE A 194 -8.57 -11.74 13.41
C ILE A 194 -9.13 -12.56 12.24
N GLU A 195 -10.35 -13.11 12.36
CA GLU A 195 -11.00 -13.85 11.28
C GLU A 195 -11.28 -12.94 10.07
N SER A 196 -11.69 -11.68 10.25
CA SER A 196 -11.92 -10.76 9.12
C SER A 196 -10.63 -10.42 8.40
N GLU A 197 -9.54 -10.18 9.12
CA GLU A 197 -8.24 -9.85 8.52
C GLU A 197 -7.55 -11.06 7.89
N TYR A 198 -7.80 -12.27 8.40
CA TYR A 198 -7.28 -13.50 7.78
C TYR A 198 -7.73 -13.67 6.33
N TRP A 199 -8.93 -13.20 5.96
CA TRP A 199 -9.42 -13.30 4.58
C TRP A 199 -8.73 -12.35 3.60
N VAL A 200 -8.04 -11.34 4.11
CA VAL A 200 -7.33 -10.32 3.32
C VAL A 200 -5.97 -10.81 2.85
N LEU A 201 -5.35 -11.73 3.61
CA LEU A 201 -4.15 -12.44 3.19
C LEU A 201 -4.31 -13.03 1.79
N SER A 202 -3.27 -12.90 0.97
CA SER A 202 -3.23 -13.52 -0.35
C SER A 202 -3.54 -15.02 -0.26
N SER A 203 -4.14 -15.53 -1.33
CA SER A 203 -4.45 -16.96 -1.41
C SER A 203 -3.20 -17.84 -1.35
N ALA A 204 -2.04 -17.30 -1.74
CA ALA A 204 -0.74 -17.96 -1.62
C ALA A 204 -0.30 -18.04 -0.16
N ALA A 205 -0.30 -16.92 0.57
CA ALA A 205 0.04 -16.87 1.99
C ALA A 205 -0.82 -17.83 2.83
N ARG A 206 -2.14 -17.86 2.59
CA ARG A 206 -3.04 -18.79 3.29
C ARG A 206 -2.76 -20.27 2.99
N ARG A 207 -2.21 -20.58 1.81
CA ARG A 207 -1.92 -21.95 1.36
C ARG A 207 -0.51 -22.42 1.72
N ALA A 208 0.44 -21.50 1.99
CA ALA A 208 1.87 -21.78 2.15
C ALA A 208 2.26 -22.68 3.35
N GLY A 209 1.30 -23.21 4.11
CA GLY A 209 1.41 -24.53 4.76
C GLY A 209 2.35 -24.64 5.97
N GLY A 210 1.77 -24.44 7.16
CA GLY A 210 2.38 -24.64 8.49
C GLY A 210 1.69 -23.75 9.52
N ASP A 211 1.71 -22.46 9.23
CA ASP A 211 1.17 -21.39 10.10
C ASP A 211 -0.37 -21.35 10.14
N SER A 212 -1.01 -21.82 9.07
CA SER A 212 -2.48 -21.93 9.02
C SER A 212 -3.05 -22.92 10.03
N TYR A 213 -2.29 -23.94 10.46
CA TYR A 213 -2.72 -24.87 11.52
C TYR A 213 -2.64 -24.21 12.90
N LEU A 214 -1.55 -23.52 13.21
CA LEU A 214 -1.38 -22.81 14.47
C LEU A 214 -2.44 -21.72 14.62
N LEU A 215 -2.74 -21.00 13.54
CA LEU A 215 -3.82 -20.01 13.53
C LEU A 215 -5.19 -20.65 13.80
N LYS A 216 -5.50 -21.80 13.20
CA LYS A 216 -6.74 -22.55 13.50
C LYS A 216 -6.82 -22.97 14.97
N LEU A 217 -5.71 -23.43 15.55
CA LEU A 217 -5.65 -23.77 16.97
C LEU A 217 -5.89 -22.54 17.85
N ARG A 218 -5.33 -21.37 17.48
CA ARG A 218 -5.60 -20.10 18.17
C ARG A 218 -7.08 -19.70 18.10
N PHE A 219 -7.72 -19.82 16.94
CA PHE A 219 -9.16 -19.57 16.82
C PHE A 219 -10.00 -20.49 17.70
N ALA A 220 -9.62 -21.77 17.79
CA ALA A 220 -10.29 -22.72 18.69
C ALA A 220 -10.14 -22.30 20.16
N ASN A 221 -8.94 -21.88 20.58
CA ASN A 221 -8.68 -21.42 21.94
C ASN A 221 -9.45 -20.14 22.28
N LEU A 222 -9.48 -19.15 21.39
CA LEU A 222 -10.27 -17.93 21.56
C LEU A 222 -11.77 -18.23 21.67
N ARG A 223 -12.28 -19.18 20.89
CA ARG A 223 -13.68 -19.65 20.97
C ARG A 223 -13.99 -20.25 22.33
N MET A 224 -13.08 -21.03 22.89
CA MET A 224 -13.24 -21.62 24.24
C MET A 224 -13.20 -20.54 25.32
N ALA A 225 -12.30 -19.56 25.22
CA ALA A 225 -12.23 -18.42 26.13
C ALA A 225 -13.53 -17.59 26.10
N ALA A 226 -14.07 -17.29 24.92
CA ALA A 226 -15.32 -16.57 24.76
C ALA A 226 -16.51 -17.30 25.42
N ARG A 227 -16.57 -18.63 25.29
CA ARG A 227 -17.59 -19.47 25.96
C ARG A 227 -17.47 -19.44 27.48
N ARG A 228 -16.27 -19.32 28.03
CA ARG A 228 -16.06 -19.18 29.48
C ARG A 228 -16.52 -17.82 29.98
N GLN A 229 -16.17 -16.74 29.27
CA GLN A 229 -16.61 -15.38 29.61
C GLN A 229 -18.14 -15.25 29.59
N SER A 230 -18.82 -15.83 28.59
CA SER A 230 -20.29 -15.77 28.50
C SER A 230 -20.98 -16.55 29.63
N LYS A 231 -20.43 -17.70 30.04
CA LYS A 231 -20.94 -18.47 31.19
C LYS A 231 -20.75 -17.74 32.52
N ALA A 232 -19.61 -17.07 32.72
CA ALA A 232 -19.34 -16.30 33.93
C ALA A 232 -20.34 -15.15 34.09
N LYS A 233 -20.59 -14.38 33.03
CA LYS A 233 -21.55 -13.26 33.04
C LYS A 233 -22.99 -13.69 33.35
N ARG A 234 -23.40 -14.91 32.96
CA ARG A 234 -24.72 -15.48 33.26
C ARG A 234 -24.90 -15.94 34.70
N LYS A 235 -23.82 -16.16 35.45
CA LYS A 235 -23.89 -16.54 36.87
C LYS A 235 -23.93 -15.34 37.81
N THR A 236 -23.52 -14.17 37.33
CA THR A 236 -23.42 -12.93 38.11
C THR A 236 -24.57 -11.96 37.86
N ALA A 237 -25.50 -12.32 36.97
CA ALA A 237 -26.72 -11.58 36.64
C ALA A 237 -27.92 -12.37 37.13
#